data_AF-A0AAE0SMA9-F1
#
_entry.id   AF-A0AAE0SMA9-F1
#
_cell.length_a   1.000
_cell.length_b   1.000
_cell.length_c   1.000
_cell.angle_alpha   90.00
_cell.angle_beta   90.00
_cell.angle_gamma   90.00
#
_symmetry.space_group_name_H-M   'P 1'
#
loop_
_entity.id
_entity.type
_entity.pdbx_description
1 polymer ?
#
loop_
_entity_poly.entity_id
_entity_poly.type
_entity_poly.pdbx_seq_one_letter_code
_entity_poly.pdbx_strand_id
1 'polypeptide(L)'
;MEKVNYKLFVKTGDKLYSGTDANVFIILYGTNGKKSDTVHLDTFFHNDFEQDQLDKFTIQCENLDEIGMIEFWRDDAGIGSNWYVETVKVVNQKTDEEFIFPILRWIKAHYHYKIVHLDTSLPGDDPCKEQREQELFEKRKLPPQVRHQMIIRAECIIYILASIKICVIKGNIKVSSALGRLVSVTVSNCELRRGEMRGRRERLGTINSAIKLAIHIVSIAVSSAVIVVVVFVVAIVVIYDIFRNI
;
A
#
# COMPACT_ATOMS: atom_id res chain seq x y z
N MET A 1 -22.83 23.19 9.85
CA MET A 1 -21.61 22.99 9.04
C MET A 1 -21.96 22.21 7.80
N GLU A 2 -21.23 22.39 6.70
CA GLU A 2 -21.49 21.67 5.45
C GLU A 2 -21.04 20.20 5.57
N LYS A 3 -21.94 19.27 5.22
CA LYS A 3 -21.63 17.84 5.16
C LYS A 3 -21.11 17.46 3.78
N VAL A 4 -20.08 16.64 3.72
CA VAL A 4 -19.45 16.11 2.51
C VAL A 4 -19.51 14.59 2.55
N ASN A 5 -19.72 13.98 1.38
CA ASN A 5 -19.67 12.53 1.23
C ASN A 5 -18.27 12.13 0.75
N TYR A 6 -17.69 11.13 1.41
CA TYR A 6 -16.44 10.50 1.06
C TYR A 6 -16.71 9.07 0.62
N LYS A 7 -16.31 8.70 -0.59
CA LYS A 7 -16.37 7.31 -1.06
C LYS A 7 -15.13 6.57 -0.62
N LEU A 8 -15.32 5.48 0.10
CA LEU A 8 -14.27 4.57 0.54
C LEU A 8 -14.22 3.37 -0.40
N PHE A 9 -13.02 2.97 -0.78
CA PHE A 9 -12.74 1.76 -1.55
C PHE A 9 -11.74 0.93 -0.74
N VAL A 10 -12.15 -0.26 -0.32
CA VAL A 10 -11.30 -1.17 0.46
C VAL A 10 -10.95 -2.36 -0.40
N LYS A 11 -9.66 -2.58 -0.64
CA LYS A 11 -9.18 -3.74 -1.40
C LYS A 11 -8.64 -4.78 -0.42
N THR A 12 -9.35 -5.88 -0.27
CA THR A 12 -8.82 -7.09 0.37
C THR A 12 -7.83 -7.75 -0.58
N GLY A 13 -6.67 -8.17 -0.07
CA GLY A 13 -5.63 -8.74 -0.91
C GLY A 13 -5.94 -10.17 -1.36
N ASP A 14 -5.12 -10.69 -2.25
CA ASP A 14 -5.27 -11.99 -2.92
C ASP A 14 -4.64 -13.17 -2.15
N LYS A 15 -4.12 -12.94 -0.95
CA LYS A 15 -3.52 -14.00 -0.11
C LYS A 15 -4.57 -15.00 0.32
N LEU A 16 -4.19 -16.28 0.39
CA LEU A 16 -5.06 -17.33 0.92
C LEU A 16 -5.59 -16.96 2.30
N TYR A 17 -6.91 -17.05 2.48
CA TYR A 17 -7.62 -16.69 3.70
C TYR A 17 -7.45 -15.23 4.11
N SER A 18 -7.40 -14.31 3.13
CA SER A 18 -7.33 -12.87 3.36
C SER A 18 -8.66 -12.22 3.72
N GLY A 19 -9.79 -12.90 3.46
CA GLY A 19 -11.13 -12.38 3.73
C GLY A 19 -11.55 -12.46 5.19
N THR A 20 -12.61 -11.74 5.56
CA THR A 20 -13.05 -11.66 6.96
C THR A 20 -14.56 -11.48 7.08
N ASP A 21 -15.15 -12.16 8.07
CA ASP A 21 -16.55 -11.96 8.50
C ASP A 21 -16.67 -11.05 9.73
N ALA A 22 -15.55 -10.47 10.19
CA ALA A 22 -15.51 -9.56 11.33
C ALA A 22 -16.10 -8.19 11.00
N ASN A 23 -16.61 -7.48 12.02
CA ASN A 23 -17.08 -6.11 11.85
C ASN A 23 -15.88 -5.18 11.69
N VAL A 24 -15.90 -4.34 10.64
CA VAL A 24 -14.82 -3.41 10.29
C VAL A 24 -15.25 -1.98 10.56
N PHE A 25 -14.36 -1.20 11.15
CA PHE A 25 -14.61 0.19 11.50
C PHE A 25 -13.51 1.10 10.97
N ILE A 26 -13.88 2.35 10.68
CA ILE A 26 -12.94 3.38 10.23
C ILE A 26 -13.29 4.78 10.78
N ILE A 27 -12.26 5.59 10.97
CA ILE A 27 -12.31 7.02 11.22
C ILE A 27 -11.40 7.71 10.19
N LEU A 28 -11.91 8.77 9.56
CA LEU A 28 -11.13 9.64 8.68
C LEU A 28 -10.61 10.85 9.45
N TYR A 29 -9.33 11.18 9.30
CA TYR A 29 -8.72 12.38 9.89
C TYR A 29 -8.31 13.37 8.79
N GLY A 30 -8.87 14.58 8.88
CA GLY A 30 -8.50 15.71 8.05
C GLY A 30 -7.19 16.35 8.50
N THR A 31 -6.43 16.93 7.57
CA THR A 31 -5.23 17.73 7.89
C THR A 31 -5.56 19.01 8.67
N ASN A 32 -6.83 19.44 8.63
CA ASN A 32 -7.37 20.54 9.42
C ASN A 32 -7.64 20.19 10.90
N GLY A 33 -7.31 18.97 11.34
CA GLY A 33 -7.50 18.50 12.72
C GLY A 33 -8.91 18.00 13.04
N LYS A 34 -9.84 18.05 12.08
CA LYS A 34 -11.17 17.44 12.22
C LYS A 34 -11.12 15.94 11.93
N LYS A 35 -12.15 15.23 12.37
CA LYS A 35 -12.33 13.81 12.10
C LYS A 35 -13.79 13.46 11.84
N SER A 36 -14.02 12.34 11.16
CA SER A 36 -15.35 11.74 11.09
C SER A 36 -15.72 11.09 12.43
N ASP A 37 -17.00 10.75 12.59
CA ASP A 37 -17.40 9.74 13.57
C ASP A 37 -16.85 8.36 13.19
N THR A 38 -16.89 7.42 14.14
CA THR A 38 -16.62 6.01 13.86
C THR A 38 -17.70 5.46 12.94
N VAL A 39 -17.29 4.92 11.79
CA VAL A 39 -18.20 4.32 10.81
C VAL A 39 -18.00 2.81 10.78
N HIS A 40 -19.08 2.06 10.95
CA HIS A 40 -19.13 0.63 10.65
C HIS A 40 -19.25 0.43 9.13
N LEU A 41 -18.31 -0.31 8.56
CA LEU A 41 -18.27 -0.60 7.13
C LEU A 41 -19.05 -1.88 6.85
N ASP A 42 -20.28 -1.73 6.39
CA ASP A 42 -21.18 -2.83 6.10
C ASP A 42 -22.11 -2.42 4.95
N THR A 43 -22.23 -3.30 3.96
CA THR A 43 -23.13 -3.17 2.83
C THR A 43 -24.25 -4.18 2.97
N PHE A 44 -25.47 -3.68 3.13
CA PHE A 44 -26.64 -4.52 3.36
C PHE A 44 -26.86 -5.56 2.24
N PHE A 45 -27.05 -6.82 2.63
CA PHE A 45 -27.19 -7.99 1.74
C PHE A 45 -26.01 -8.25 0.80
N HIS A 46 -24.83 -7.78 1.16
CA HIS A 46 -23.60 -8.05 0.43
C HIS A 46 -22.60 -8.70 1.39
N ASN A 47 -21.82 -9.65 0.87
CA ASN A 47 -20.73 -10.24 1.62
C ASN A 47 -19.47 -9.41 1.33
N ASP A 48 -19.10 -8.56 2.28
CA ASP A 48 -17.98 -7.63 2.16
C ASP A 48 -16.67 -8.31 2.54
N PHE A 49 -15.55 -7.75 2.07
CA PHE A 49 -14.20 -8.09 2.49
C PHE A 49 -13.74 -9.52 2.13
N GLU A 50 -14.24 -10.11 1.05
CA GLU A 50 -13.77 -11.39 0.53
C GLU A 50 -12.36 -11.30 -0.08
N GLN A 51 -11.70 -12.45 -0.21
CA GLN A 51 -10.37 -12.54 -0.85
C GLN A 51 -10.38 -11.91 -2.25
N ASP A 52 -9.41 -11.03 -2.50
CA ASP A 52 -9.26 -10.27 -3.76
C ASP A 52 -10.47 -9.36 -4.12
N GLN A 53 -11.38 -9.07 -3.18
CA GLN A 53 -12.53 -8.21 -3.41
C GLN A 53 -12.21 -6.71 -3.25
N LEU A 54 -12.92 -5.88 -4.00
CA LEU A 54 -12.92 -4.42 -3.86
C LEU A 54 -14.30 -3.94 -3.41
N ASP A 55 -14.39 -3.57 -2.13
CA ASP A 55 -15.63 -3.12 -1.50
C ASP A 55 -15.73 -1.60 -1.48
N LYS A 56 -16.97 -1.08 -1.47
CA LYS A 56 -17.25 0.35 -1.63
C LYS A 56 -18.22 0.83 -0.57
N PHE A 57 -17.83 1.85 0.17
CA PHE A 57 -18.64 2.44 1.23
C PHE A 57 -18.76 3.95 1.04
N THR A 58 -19.76 4.57 1.69
CA THR A 58 -19.92 6.03 1.68
C THR A 58 -19.96 6.54 3.12
N ILE A 59 -19.08 7.47 3.43
CA ILE A 59 -18.97 8.14 4.73
C ILE A 59 -19.45 9.57 4.57
N GLN A 60 -20.49 9.96 5.29
CA GLN A 60 -20.95 11.34 5.33
C GLN A 60 -20.49 12.00 6.65
N CYS A 61 -19.68 13.04 6.55
CA CYS A 61 -19.20 13.79 7.71
C CYS A 61 -19.04 15.28 7.38
N GLU A 62 -18.57 16.08 8.33
CA GLU A 62 -18.17 17.45 8.03
C GLU A 62 -17.01 17.49 7.03
N ASN A 63 -16.85 18.59 6.29
CA ASN A 63 -15.71 18.75 5.40
C ASN A 63 -14.38 18.64 6.18
N LEU A 64 -13.59 17.61 5.86
CA LEU A 64 -12.28 17.32 6.41
C LEU A 64 -11.14 17.93 5.57
N ASP A 65 -11.46 18.64 4.50
CA ASP A 65 -10.52 19.14 3.49
C ASP A 65 -9.70 17.99 2.90
N GLU A 66 -8.38 17.97 3.13
CA GLU A 66 -7.49 16.88 2.76
C GLU A 66 -7.46 15.79 3.84
N ILE A 67 -7.58 14.52 3.44
CA ILE A 67 -7.49 13.39 4.37
C ILE A 67 -6.01 13.02 4.57
N GLY A 68 -5.49 13.32 5.75
CA GLY A 68 -4.08 13.08 6.09
C GLY A 68 -3.82 11.69 6.70
N MET A 69 -4.82 11.09 7.33
CA MET A 69 -4.68 9.81 8.02
C MET A 69 -6.03 9.09 8.10
N ILE A 70 -5.99 7.77 8.11
CA ILE A 70 -7.12 6.93 8.51
C ILE A 70 -6.76 6.15 9.77
N GLU A 71 -7.77 5.88 10.58
CA GLU A 71 -7.69 4.89 11.64
C GLU A 71 -8.73 3.82 11.36
N PHE A 72 -8.31 2.56 11.26
CA PHE A 72 -9.22 1.47 10.97
C PHE A 72 -8.86 0.23 11.79
N TRP A 73 -9.86 -0.56 12.11
CA TRP A 73 -9.73 -1.78 12.89
C TRP A 73 -10.88 -2.72 12.58
N ARG A 74 -10.77 -3.93 13.12
CA ARG A 74 -11.83 -4.92 13.11
C ARG A 74 -12.02 -5.47 14.52
N ASP A 75 -13.18 -6.05 14.79
CA ASP A 75 -13.35 -6.93 15.94
C ASP A 75 -12.90 -8.37 15.64
N ASP A 76 -13.26 -9.30 16.52
CA ASP A 76 -13.02 -10.73 16.40
C ASP A 76 -14.30 -11.54 16.13
N ALA A 77 -15.36 -10.89 15.65
CA ALA A 77 -16.56 -11.59 15.21
C ALA A 77 -16.28 -12.47 13.98
N GLY A 78 -17.13 -13.50 13.79
CA GLY A 78 -17.01 -14.42 12.66
C GLY A 78 -15.95 -15.53 12.82
N ILE A 79 -16.02 -16.54 11.96
CA ILE A 79 -15.06 -17.65 11.94
C ILE A 79 -13.97 -17.31 10.92
N GLY A 80 -12.70 -17.30 11.34
CA GLY A 80 -11.60 -16.98 10.42
C GLY A 80 -11.43 -15.48 10.18
N SER A 81 -11.44 -14.68 11.25
CA SER A 81 -11.31 -13.21 11.21
C SER A 81 -9.93 -12.68 10.77
N ASN A 82 -9.10 -13.49 10.12
CA ASN A 82 -7.82 -13.01 9.60
C ASN A 82 -8.05 -12.16 8.36
N TRP A 83 -7.75 -10.87 8.45
CA TRP A 83 -7.99 -9.97 7.34
C TRP A 83 -6.67 -9.44 6.78
N TYR A 84 -6.42 -9.65 5.48
CA TYR A 84 -5.28 -9.05 4.79
C TYR A 84 -5.76 -7.95 3.85
N VAL A 85 -5.42 -6.71 4.19
CA VAL A 85 -5.82 -5.53 3.41
C VAL A 85 -4.67 -5.10 2.52
N GLU A 86 -4.95 -4.91 1.23
CA GLU A 86 -3.99 -4.40 0.27
C GLU A 86 -3.94 -2.87 0.35
N THR A 87 -5.07 -2.21 0.09
CA THR A 87 -5.17 -0.75 0.04
C THR A 87 -6.53 -0.26 0.52
N VAL A 88 -6.53 0.96 1.05
CA VAL A 88 -7.74 1.75 1.27
C VAL A 88 -7.62 3.03 0.47
N LYS A 89 -8.65 3.38 -0.29
CA LYS A 89 -8.72 4.63 -1.06
C LYS A 89 -9.95 5.43 -0.62
N VAL A 90 -9.76 6.71 -0.37
CA VAL A 90 -10.82 7.66 -0.02
C VAL A 90 -10.95 8.68 -1.15
N VAL A 91 -12.17 8.96 -1.60
CA VAL A 91 -12.46 9.97 -2.61
C VAL A 91 -13.42 11.00 -2.04
N ASN A 92 -13.00 12.27 -2.02
CA ASN A 92 -13.86 13.38 -1.65
C ASN A 92 -14.84 13.64 -2.82
N GLN A 93 -16.14 13.39 -2.64
CA GLN A 93 -17.11 13.53 -3.74
C GLN A 93 -17.40 14.98 -4.14
N LYS A 94 -16.95 15.96 -3.35
CA LYS A 94 -17.11 17.39 -3.67
C LYS A 94 -15.95 17.90 -4.53
N THR A 95 -14.72 17.47 -4.25
CA THR A 95 -13.51 17.94 -4.94
C THR A 95 -12.97 16.94 -5.96
N ASP A 96 -13.48 15.71 -5.99
CA ASP A 96 -12.96 14.55 -6.73
C ASP A 96 -11.49 14.22 -6.43
N GLU A 97 -10.97 14.69 -5.28
CA GLU A 97 -9.63 14.35 -4.81
C GLU A 97 -9.58 12.94 -4.24
N GLU A 98 -8.50 12.23 -4.54
CA GLU A 98 -8.27 10.86 -4.12
C GLU A 98 -7.10 10.77 -3.13
N PHE A 99 -7.30 10.04 -2.04
CA PHE A 99 -6.30 9.80 -1.00
C PHE A 99 -6.07 8.29 -0.88
N ILE A 100 -4.83 7.84 -1.00
CA ILE A 100 -4.47 6.41 -1.05
C ILE A 100 -3.66 6.01 0.19
N PHE A 101 -4.12 4.97 0.87
CA PHE A 101 -3.52 4.39 2.07
C PHE A 101 -3.05 2.97 1.77
N PRO A 102 -1.76 2.75 1.48
CA PRO A 102 -1.20 1.42 1.28
C PRO A 102 -1.12 0.69 2.62
N ILE A 103 -1.86 -0.42 2.75
CA ILE A 103 -1.96 -1.15 4.01
C ILE A 103 -1.03 -2.35 4.00
N LEU A 104 -1.20 -3.23 3.02
CA LEU A 104 -0.39 -4.41 2.70
C LEU A 104 -0.03 -5.28 3.92
N ARG A 105 -0.92 -5.38 4.91
CA ARG A 105 -0.67 -6.08 6.18
C ARG A 105 -1.89 -6.86 6.66
N TRP A 106 -1.62 -7.86 7.50
CA TRP A 106 -2.65 -8.58 8.25
C TRP A 106 -3.12 -7.71 9.41
N ILE A 107 -4.43 -7.58 9.56
CA ILE A 107 -5.07 -6.74 10.57
C ILE A 107 -5.38 -7.58 11.79
N LYS A 108 -4.81 -7.19 12.94
CA LYS A 108 -5.08 -7.80 14.24
C LYS A 108 -6.44 -7.35 14.76
N ALA A 109 -7.16 -8.27 15.41
CA ALA A 109 -8.40 -7.96 16.11
C ALA A 109 -8.16 -6.87 17.17
N HIS A 110 -9.10 -5.93 17.30
CA HIS A 110 -9.12 -4.87 18.30
C HIS A 110 -7.90 -3.94 18.29
N TYR A 111 -7.05 -4.01 17.26
CA TYR A 111 -5.91 -3.12 17.10
C TYR A 111 -6.23 -1.99 16.12
N HIS A 112 -6.09 -0.76 16.60
CA HIS A 112 -6.38 0.45 15.83
C HIS A 112 -5.17 0.85 15.00
N TYR A 113 -5.20 0.54 13.70
CA TYR A 113 -4.13 0.92 12.78
C TYR A 113 -4.34 2.35 12.31
N LYS A 114 -3.38 3.22 12.64
CA LYS A 114 -3.30 4.58 12.12
C LYS A 114 -2.36 4.62 10.93
N ILE A 115 -2.89 4.92 9.76
CA ILE A 115 -2.13 4.91 8.50
C ILE A 115 -2.20 6.30 7.88
N VAL A 116 -1.02 6.89 7.68
CA VAL A 116 -0.86 8.21 7.07
C VAL A 116 -1.01 8.08 5.55
N HIS A 117 -1.51 9.14 4.92
CA HIS A 117 -1.60 9.22 3.46
C HIS A 117 -0.25 8.88 2.80
N LEU A 118 -0.27 7.90 1.88
CA LEU A 118 0.89 7.31 1.19
C LEU A 118 1.94 6.60 2.09
N ASP A 119 1.80 6.60 3.42
CA ASP A 119 2.69 5.93 4.40
C ASP A 119 4.21 6.08 4.11
N THR A 120 4.65 7.29 3.78
CA THR A 120 6.03 7.60 3.32
C THR A 120 6.82 8.47 4.31
N SER A 121 6.80 8.13 5.60
CA SER A 121 7.56 8.84 6.63
C SER A 121 8.83 8.09 7.03
N LEU A 122 9.96 8.81 7.18
CA LEU A 122 11.16 8.26 7.80
C LEU A 122 10.89 7.89 9.27
N PRO A 123 11.67 6.97 9.88
CA PRO A 123 11.54 6.60 11.30
C PRO A 123 11.43 7.79 12.26
N GLY A 124 12.24 8.83 12.06
CA GLY A 124 12.22 10.03 12.92
C GLY A 124 10.96 10.88 12.80
N ASP A 125 10.35 10.87 11.62
CA ASP A 125 9.24 11.75 11.22
C ASP A 125 7.89 11.02 11.21
N ASP A 126 7.83 9.78 11.71
CA ASP A 126 6.55 9.08 11.85
C ASP A 126 5.67 9.79 12.89
N PRO A 127 4.44 10.21 12.53
CA PRO A 127 3.48 10.63 13.55
C PRO A 127 3.05 9.49 14.48
N CYS A 128 3.19 8.21 14.07
CA CYS A 128 2.75 7.02 14.80
C CYS A 128 3.92 6.14 15.28
N LYS A 129 4.88 6.73 16.02
CA LYS A 129 6.12 6.07 16.47
C LYS A 129 5.89 4.77 17.25
N GLU A 130 4.95 4.77 18.20
CA GLU A 130 4.64 3.60 19.02
C GLU A 130 4.15 2.40 18.19
N GLN A 131 3.26 2.65 17.22
CA GLN A 131 2.78 1.63 16.29
C GLN A 131 3.96 1.05 15.48
N ARG A 132 4.82 1.92 14.92
CA ARG A 132 6.01 1.50 14.17
C ARG A 132 6.95 0.66 15.02
N GLU A 133 7.23 1.07 16.25
CA GLU A 133 8.09 0.33 17.18
C GLU A 133 7.52 -1.05 17.51
N GLN A 134 6.22 -1.14 17.77
CA GLN A 134 5.54 -2.40 18.03
C GLN A 134 5.58 -3.33 16.81
N GLU A 135 5.33 -2.81 15.61
CA GLU A 135 5.45 -3.59 14.37
C GLU A 135 6.88 -4.09 14.14
N LEU A 136 7.89 -3.24 14.37
CA LEU A 136 9.30 -3.62 14.27
C LEU A 136 9.67 -4.68 15.31
N PHE A 137 9.17 -4.56 16.54
CA PHE A 137 9.37 -5.53 17.60
C PHE A 137 8.81 -6.90 17.23
N GLU A 138 7.58 -6.96 16.74
CA GLU A 138 6.97 -8.21 16.28
C GLU A 138 7.73 -8.81 15.08
N LYS A 139 8.16 -7.98 14.11
CA LYS A 139 8.97 -8.43 12.97
C LYS A 139 10.33 -8.98 13.39
N ARG A 140 10.93 -8.49 14.47
CA ARG A 140 12.21 -8.99 15.02
C ARG A 140 12.10 -10.37 15.67
N LYS A 141 10.91 -10.75 16.14
CA LYS A 141 10.65 -12.11 16.67
C LYS A 141 10.60 -13.17 15.57
N LEU A 142 10.39 -12.77 14.32
CA LEU A 142 10.28 -13.70 13.19
C LEU A 142 11.63 -14.32 12.82
N PRO A 143 11.64 -15.57 12.33
CA PRO A 143 12.85 -16.24 11.86
C PRO A 143 13.58 -15.44 10.78
N PRO A 144 14.92 -15.48 10.72
CA PRO A 144 15.71 -14.70 9.75
C PRO A 144 15.28 -14.87 8.29
N GLN A 145 14.85 -16.07 7.90
CA GLN A 145 14.41 -16.39 6.53
C GLN A 145 13.14 -15.61 6.17
N VAL A 146 12.19 -15.50 7.11
CA VAL A 146 10.94 -14.75 6.92
C VAL A 146 11.22 -13.24 6.90
N ARG A 147 12.16 -12.78 7.73
CA ARG A 147 12.56 -11.38 7.81
C ARG A 147 13.17 -10.86 6.50
N HIS A 148 14.08 -11.62 5.90
CA HIS A 148 14.67 -11.29 4.60
C HIS A 148 13.61 -11.18 3.49
N GLN A 149 12.64 -12.09 3.47
CA GLN A 149 11.56 -12.07 2.48
C GLN A 149 10.66 -10.82 2.61
N MET A 150 10.49 -10.28 3.82
CA MET A 150 9.73 -9.04 4.05
C MET A 150 10.50 -7.79 3.63
N ILE A 151 11.82 -7.76 3.83
CA ILE A 151 12.67 -6.61 3.44
C ILE A 151 12.60 -6.40 1.93
N ILE A 152 12.77 -7.48 1.15
CA ILE A 152 12.69 -7.42 -0.33
C ILE A 152 11.32 -6.88 -0.80
N ARG A 153 10.23 -7.28 -0.13
CA ARG A 153 8.88 -6.78 -0.45
C ARG A 153 8.70 -5.29 -0.11
N ALA A 154 9.17 -4.88 1.07
CA ALA A 154 9.03 -3.51 1.56
C ALA A 154 9.83 -2.51 0.73
N GLU A 155 11.02 -2.88 0.28
CA GLU A 155 11.85 -2.01 -0.57
C GLU A 155 11.14 -1.67 -1.88
N CYS A 156 10.57 -2.66 -2.59
CA CYS A 156 9.81 -2.41 -3.81
C CYS A 156 8.61 -1.47 -3.58
N ILE A 157 7.88 -1.63 -2.48
CA ILE A 157 6.71 -0.80 -2.15
C ILE A 157 7.14 0.63 -1.81
N ILE A 158 8.18 0.81 -1.00
CA ILE A 158 8.72 2.13 -0.63
C ILE A 158 9.22 2.86 -1.87
N TYR A 159 9.93 2.18 -2.79
CA TYR A 159 10.39 2.79 -4.04
C TYR A 159 9.23 3.27 -4.92
N ILE A 160 8.17 2.47 -5.02
CA ILE A 160 6.97 2.83 -5.79
C ILE A 160 6.26 4.02 -5.16
N LEU A 161 6.00 3.99 -3.84
CA LEU A 161 5.30 5.07 -3.13
C LEU A 161 6.11 6.37 -3.10
N ALA A 162 7.43 6.30 -2.91
CA ALA A 162 8.31 7.46 -2.98
C ALA A 162 8.32 8.08 -4.39
N SER A 163 8.34 7.24 -5.44
CA SER A 163 8.27 7.71 -6.83
C SER A 163 6.93 8.38 -7.15
N ILE A 164 5.82 7.85 -6.61
CA ILE A 164 4.48 8.45 -6.71
C ILE A 164 4.45 9.79 -5.98
N LYS A 165 4.93 9.86 -4.74
CA LYS A 165 4.96 11.09 -3.95
C LYS A 165 5.80 12.19 -4.63
N ILE A 166 6.96 11.86 -5.21
CA ILE A 166 7.75 12.81 -6.00
C ILE A 166 6.99 13.30 -7.24
N CYS A 167 6.27 12.42 -7.93
CA CYS A 167 5.44 12.81 -9.09
C CYS A 167 4.25 13.70 -8.72
N VAL A 168 3.62 13.43 -7.57
CA VAL A 168 2.48 14.21 -7.02
C VAL A 168 2.95 15.58 -6.53
N ILE A 169 4.02 15.65 -5.73
CA ILE A 169 4.57 16.91 -5.18
C ILE A 169 5.06 17.84 -6.29
N LYS A 170 5.59 17.31 -7.39
CA LYS A 170 6.05 18.14 -8.53
C LYS A 170 4.91 18.59 -9.47
N GLY A 171 3.65 18.35 -9.13
CA GLY A 171 2.49 18.82 -9.89
C GLY A 171 2.36 18.24 -11.31
N ASN A 172 3.15 17.23 -11.66
CA ASN A 172 3.28 16.76 -13.04
C ASN A 172 2.28 15.66 -13.42
N ILE A 173 1.58 15.05 -12.45
CA ILE A 173 0.64 13.94 -12.72
C ILE A 173 -0.55 14.01 -11.76
N LYS A 174 -1.78 14.19 -12.29
CA LYS A 174 -2.99 13.72 -11.60
C LYS A 174 -2.90 12.20 -11.55
N VAL A 175 -2.84 11.60 -10.36
CA VAL A 175 -2.75 10.14 -10.20
C VAL A 175 -4.01 9.51 -10.79
N SER A 176 -3.95 9.19 -12.08
CA SER A 176 -5.02 8.52 -12.80
C SER A 176 -5.11 7.07 -12.32
N SER A 177 -6.32 6.52 -12.32
CA SER A 177 -6.63 5.10 -12.04
C SER A 177 -5.75 4.07 -12.77
N ALA A 178 -4.98 4.49 -13.80
CA ALA A 178 -4.00 3.66 -14.50
C ALA A 178 -2.70 3.45 -13.70
N LEU A 179 -2.23 4.45 -12.94
CA LEU A 179 -1.02 4.33 -12.10
C LEU A 179 -1.30 3.46 -10.87
N GLY A 180 -2.48 3.59 -10.24
CA GLY A 180 -2.91 2.68 -9.17
C GLY A 180 -2.98 1.21 -9.63
N ARG A 181 -3.40 0.97 -10.87
CA ARG A 181 -3.35 -0.36 -11.50
C ARG A 181 -1.91 -0.83 -11.75
N LEU A 182 -1.00 0.05 -12.16
CA LEU A 182 0.42 -0.28 -12.34
C LEU A 182 1.11 -0.66 -11.02
N VAL A 183 0.74 0.01 -9.92
CA VAL A 183 1.21 -0.33 -8.56
C VAL A 183 0.76 -1.73 -8.15
N SER A 184 -0.53 -2.04 -8.29
CA SER A 184 -1.08 -3.36 -7.98
C SER A 184 -0.46 -4.46 -8.85
N VAL A 185 -0.33 -4.23 -10.17
CA VAL A 185 0.30 -5.19 -11.10
C VAL A 185 1.78 -5.44 -10.79
N THR A 186 2.53 -4.42 -10.36
CA THR A 186 3.95 -4.57 -10.03
C THR A 186 4.14 -5.33 -8.71
N VAL A 187 3.24 -5.14 -7.74
CA VAL A 187 3.24 -5.87 -6.47
C VAL A 187 2.81 -7.34 -6.70
N SER A 188 1.73 -7.59 -7.45
CA SER A 188 1.26 -8.95 -7.77
C SER A 188 2.27 -9.74 -8.63
N ASN A 189 2.96 -9.10 -9.57
CA ASN A 189 4.03 -9.76 -10.35
C ASN A 189 5.26 -10.14 -9.49
N CYS A 190 5.46 -9.46 -8.36
CA CYS A 190 6.47 -9.87 -7.39
C CYS A 190 6.03 -11.11 -6.56
N GLU A 191 4.74 -11.47 -6.58
CA GLU A 191 4.18 -12.63 -5.87
C GLU A 191 4.10 -13.90 -6.73
N LEU A 192 4.10 -13.78 -8.06
CA LEU A 192 4.18 -14.89 -9.00
C LEU A 192 5.61 -15.42 -9.16
N ARG A 193 6.08 -16.21 -8.17
CA ARG A 193 7.05 -17.32 -8.36
C ARG A 193 7.17 -18.16 -7.08
N ARG A 194 6.08 -18.84 -6.69
CA ARG A 194 6.13 -19.93 -5.70
C ARG A 194 6.20 -21.34 -6.33
N GLY A 195 5.93 -21.49 -7.62
CA GLY A 195 6.14 -22.75 -8.35
C GLY A 195 7.45 -22.70 -9.14
N GLU A 196 8.24 -23.77 -9.10
CA GLU A 196 9.54 -23.96 -9.79
C GLU A 196 10.80 -23.33 -9.17
N MET A 197 11.09 -23.70 -7.93
CA MET A 197 12.47 -23.71 -7.40
C MET A 197 13.21 -24.99 -7.85
N ARG A 198 13.49 -25.14 -9.16
CA ARG A 198 14.47 -26.14 -9.65
C ARG A 198 15.11 -25.65 -10.96
N GLY A 199 16.42 -25.45 -10.96
CA GLY A 199 17.19 -25.00 -12.14
C GLY A 199 17.71 -23.56 -12.01
N ARG A 200 18.75 -23.40 -11.19
CA ARG A 200 19.36 -22.11 -10.83
C ARG A 200 20.70 -21.95 -11.55
N ARG A 201 20.69 -21.67 -12.86
CA ARG A 201 21.84 -21.07 -13.57
C ARG A 201 21.45 -20.40 -14.90
N GLU A 202 20.47 -20.95 -15.61
CA GLU A 202 19.97 -20.36 -16.88
C GLU A 202 18.94 -19.23 -16.65
N ARG A 203 18.14 -19.29 -15.58
CA ARG A 203 17.09 -18.28 -15.29
C ARG A 203 17.61 -16.90 -14.84
N LEU A 204 18.86 -16.80 -14.36
CA LEU A 204 19.49 -15.51 -14.05
C LEU A 204 19.71 -14.68 -15.32
N GLY A 205 19.96 -15.34 -16.46
CA GLY A 205 19.98 -14.68 -17.77
C GLY A 205 18.62 -14.15 -18.17
N THR A 206 17.55 -14.91 -17.97
CA THR A 206 16.18 -14.53 -18.32
C THR A 206 15.62 -13.41 -17.43
N ILE A 207 15.95 -13.43 -16.13
CA ILE A 207 15.56 -12.36 -15.18
C ILE A 207 16.31 -11.07 -15.50
N ASN A 208 17.60 -11.14 -15.81
CA ASN A 208 18.35 -9.96 -16.26
C ASN A 208 17.82 -9.42 -17.59
N SER A 209 17.36 -10.28 -18.49
CA SER A 209 16.70 -9.87 -19.74
C SER A 209 15.31 -9.26 -19.50
N ALA A 210 14.53 -9.79 -18.56
CA ALA A 210 13.22 -9.25 -18.20
C ALA A 210 13.32 -7.90 -17.46
N ILE A 211 14.32 -7.75 -16.59
CA ILE A 211 14.64 -6.48 -15.93
C ILE A 211 15.15 -5.47 -16.97
N LYS A 212 16.04 -5.88 -17.88
CA LYS A 212 16.46 -5.02 -18.99
C LYS A 212 15.29 -4.60 -19.89
N LEU A 213 14.36 -5.50 -20.19
CA LEU A 213 13.16 -5.22 -20.98
C LEU A 213 12.20 -4.28 -20.22
N ALA A 214 11.99 -4.49 -18.92
CA ALA A 214 11.18 -3.60 -18.08
C ALA A 214 11.81 -2.21 -17.98
N ILE A 215 13.14 -2.12 -17.81
CA ILE A 215 13.89 -0.85 -17.85
C ILE A 215 13.76 -0.20 -19.22
N HIS A 216 13.84 -0.97 -20.32
CA HIS A 216 13.69 -0.43 -21.68
C HIS A 216 12.26 0.05 -21.95
N ILE A 217 11.24 -0.67 -21.50
CA ILE A 217 9.83 -0.30 -21.63
C ILE A 217 9.52 0.94 -20.80
N VAL A 218 10.05 1.04 -19.58
CA VAL A 218 9.92 2.25 -18.72
C VAL A 218 10.71 3.43 -19.30
N SER A 219 11.88 3.16 -19.90
CA SER A 219 12.70 4.17 -20.60
C SER A 219 12.06 4.67 -21.90
N ILE A 220 11.28 3.83 -22.61
CA ILE A 220 10.51 4.21 -23.80
C ILE A 220 9.23 4.95 -23.41
N ALA A 221 8.62 4.61 -22.27
CA ALA A 221 7.34 5.17 -21.82
C ALA A 221 7.44 6.57 -21.19
N VAL A 222 8.63 7.06 -20.83
CA VAL A 222 8.78 8.32 -20.07
C VAL A 222 9.87 9.21 -20.65
N SER A 223 9.53 9.98 -21.68
CA SER A 223 10.39 10.96 -22.34
C SER A 223 10.54 12.25 -21.52
N SER A 224 11.22 12.18 -20.37
CA SER A 224 11.78 13.38 -19.74
C SER A 224 13.10 13.05 -19.03
N ALA A 225 14.18 13.61 -19.57
CA ALA A 225 15.59 13.27 -19.30
C ALA A 225 16.03 13.35 -17.83
N VAL A 226 15.24 13.95 -16.94
CA VAL A 226 15.56 14.12 -15.52
C VAL A 226 15.28 12.85 -14.71
N ILE A 227 14.28 12.05 -15.10
CA ILE A 227 13.91 10.81 -14.38
C ILE A 227 14.89 9.69 -14.74
N VAL A 228 15.35 9.64 -15.99
CA VAL A 228 16.34 8.66 -16.45
C VAL A 228 17.62 8.75 -15.62
N VAL A 229 18.13 9.94 -15.35
CA VAL A 229 19.37 10.12 -14.55
C VAL A 229 19.18 9.68 -13.10
N VAL A 230 18.04 9.98 -12.48
CA VAL A 230 17.78 9.59 -11.09
C VAL A 230 17.61 8.07 -10.95
N VAL A 231 16.86 7.45 -11.87
CA VAL A 231 16.69 5.99 -11.89
C VAL A 231 18.02 5.28 -12.17
N PHE A 232 18.86 5.82 -13.05
CA PHE A 232 20.16 5.24 -13.38
C PHE A 232 21.17 5.37 -12.24
N VAL A 233 21.25 6.53 -11.57
CA VAL A 233 22.14 6.75 -10.43
C VAL A 233 21.74 5.90 -9.23
N VAL A 234 20.43 5.77 -8.97
CA VAL A 234 19.93 4.92 -7.87
C VAL A 234 20.14 3.43 -8.18
N ALA A 235 19.96 3.00 -9.44
CA ALA A 235 20.27 1.63 -9.83
C ALA A 235 21.76 1.28 -9.65
N ILE A 236 22.67 2.22 -9.94
CA ILE A 236 24.11 2.03 -9.73
C ILE A 236 24.44 1.90 -8.24
N VAL A 237 23.84 2.73 -7.38
CA VAL A 237 24.04 2.66 -5.91
C VAL A 237 23.49 1.34 -5.34
N VAL A 238 22.31 0.91 -5.79
CA VAL A 238 21.69 -0.36 -5.39
C VAL A 238 22.51 -1.57 -5.83
N ILE A 239 23.04 -1.57 -7.06
CA ILE A 239 23.95 -2.61 -7.54
C ILE A 239 25.23 -2.63 -6.70
N TYR A 240 25.81 -1.46 -6.43
CA TYR A 240 27.03 -1.35 -5.63
C TYR A 240 26.86 -1.92 -4.21
N ASP A 241 25.75 -1.60 -3.51
CA ASP A 241 25.50 -2.10 -2.15
C ASP A 241 25.16 -3.59 -2.08
N ILE A 242 24.48 -4.13 -3.11
CA ILE A 242 24.22 -5.58 -3.22
C ILE A 242 25.53 -6.36 -3.38
N PHE A 243 26.49 -5.84 -4.17
CA PHE A 243 27.76 -6.52 -4.42
C PHE A 243 28.84 -6.26 -3.38
N ARG A 244 28.66 -5.29 -2.47
CA ARG A 244 29.63 -4.99 -1.41
C ARG A 244 29.56 -5.97 -0.23
N ASN A 245 28.47 -6.72 -0.08
CA ASN A 245 28.22 -7.62 1.05
C ASN A 245 27.99 -9.09 0.65
N ILE A 246 28.43 -9.47 -0.56
CA ILE A 246 28.62 -10.86 -1.01
C ILE A 246 30.12 -11.08 -1.15
#